data_AF-A0A0K1RZQ2-F1
#
_entry.id   AF-A0A0K1RZQ2-F1
#
_cell.length_a   1.000
_cell.length_b   1.000
_cell.length_c   1.000
_cell.angle_alpha   90.00
_cell.angle_beta   90.00
_cell.angle_gamma   90.00
#
_symmetry.space_group_name_H-M   'P 1'
#
loop_
_entity.id
_entity.type
_entity.pdbx_description
1 polymer ?
#
loop_
_entity_poly.entity_id
_entity_poly.type
_entity_poly.pdbx_seq_one_letter_code
_entity_poly.pdbx_strand_id
1 'polypeptide(L)' 'MFAKAVVRRGLPATKAKAQVTLPIDSDVLEWFKSQGRGYQTQINQLLRAYMEAHQ' A
#
# COMPACT_ATOMS: atom_id res chain seq x y z
N MET A 1 25.55 -15.39 9.85
CA MET A 1 24.59 -16.37 10.39
C MET A 1 23.19 -15.85 10.08
N PHE A 2 22.41 -16.52 9.23
CA PHE A 2 21.06 -16.06 8.85
C PHE A 2 20.02 -16.53 9.87
N ALA A 3 19.17 -15.62 10.33
CA ALA A 3 18.14 -15.88 11.32
C ALA A 3 17.11 -16.88 10.76
N LYS A 4 16.86 -17.96 11.51
CA LYS A 4 15.81 -18.94 11.24
C LYS A 4 14.44 -18.27 11.36
N ALA A 5 13.75 -18.07 10.24
CA ALA A 5 12.35 -17.64 10.25
C ALA A 5 11.47 -18.81 10.71
N VAL A 6 10.89 -18.70 11.89
CA VAL A 6 9.84 -19.62 12.36
C VAL A 6 8.58 -19.34 11.56
N VAL A 7 8.27 -20.19 10.59
CA VAL A 7 7.00 -20.15 9.86
C VAL A 7 5.88 -20.49 10.84
N ARG A 8 5.15 -19.47 11.30
CA ARG A 8 3.93 -19.65 12.09
C ARG A 8 2.83 -20.21 11.19
N ARG A 9 2.69 -21.53 11.18
CA ARG A 9 1.60 -22.27 10.52
C ARG A 9 0.28 -21.86 11.19
N GLY A 10 -0.47 -20.94 10.57
CA GLY A 10 -1.79 -20.53 11.04
C GLY A 10 -2.08 -19.03 11.04
N LEU A 11 -1.14 -18.14 10.66
CA LEU A 11 -1.53 -16.75 10.39
C LEU A 11 -2.34 -16.69 9.08
N PRO A 12 -3.51 -16.05 9.05
CA PRO A 12 -4.20 -15.80 7.79
C PRO A 12 -3.24 -15.05 6.89
N ALA A 13 -3.09 -15.51 5.64
CA ALA A 13 -2.28 -14.84 4.65
C ALA A 13 -2.80 -13.40 4.51
N THR A 14 -2.12 -12.46 5.17
CA THR A 14 -2.42 -11.04 5.00
C THR A 14 -2.42 -10.77 3.50
N LYS A 15 -3.49 -10.16 2.99
CA LYS A 15 -3.64 -9.93 1.54
C LYS A 15 -2.33 -9.33 1.01
N ALA A 16 -1.65 -10.06 0.14
CA ALA A 16 -0.34 -9.65 -0.36
C ALA A 16 -0.51 -8.34 -1.13
N LYS A 17 0.21 -7.29 -0.72
CA LYS A 17 0.29 -6.05 -1.48
C LYS A 17 1.19 -6.33 -2.69
N ALA A 18 0.68 -6.11 -3.89
CA ALA A 18 1.51 -6.15 -5.09
C ALA A 18 2.28 -4.84 -5.20
N GLN A 19 3.60 -4.92 -5.43
CA GLN A 19 4.40 -3.76 -5.79
C GLN A 19 4.26 -3.55 -7.29
N VAL A 20 3.61 -2.45 -7.67
CA VAL A 20 3.40 -2.07 -9.07
C VAL A 20 3.96 -0.68 -9.32
N THR A 21 4.45 -0.44 -10.54
CA THR A 21 4.83 0.91 -10.98
C THR A 21 3.64 1.49 -11.73
N LEU A 22 2.95 2.45 -11.11
CA LEU A 22 1.82 3.17 -11.70
C LEU A 22 2.25 4.63 -11.92
N PRO A 23 2.10 5.19 -13.14
CA PRO A 23 2.26 6.62 -13.35
C PRO A 23 1.16 7.38 -12.60
N ILE A 24 1.56 8.44 -11.88
CA ILE A 24 0.67 9.37 -11.18
C ILE A 24 1.11 10.77 -11.62
N ASP A 25 0.15 11.67 -11.83
CA ASP A 25 0.43 13.06 -12.16
C ASP A 25 1.30 13.72 -11.08
N SER A 26 2.21 14.60 -11.51
CA SER A 26 3.24 15.16 -10.64
C SER A 26 2.65 16.04 -9.53
N ASP A 27 1.62 16.82 -9.85
CA ASP A 27 0.89 17.70 -8.93
C ASP A 27 0.14 16.90 -7.87
N VAL A 28 -0.52 15.80 -8.26
CA VAL A 28 -1.20 14.88 -7.34
C VAL A 28 -0.18 14.26 -6.38
N LEU A 29 0.96 13.79 -6.90
CA LEU A 29 2.02 13.21 -6.08
C LEU A 29 2.61 14.23 -5.09
N GLU A 30 2.83 15.47 -5.52
CA GLU A 30 3.31 16.56 -4.66
C GLU A 30 2.30 16.90 -3.56
N TRP A 31 1.02 16.97 -3.90
CA TRP A 31 -0.05 17.19 -2.92
C TRP A 31 -0.05 16.10 -1.84
N PHE A 32 0.01 14.83 -2.23
CA PHE A 32 0.10 13.71 -1.28
C PHE A 32 1.38 13.75 -0.45
N LYS A 33 2.52 14.10 -1.04
CA LYS A 33 3.79 14.26 -0.30
C LYS A 33 3.73 15.40 0.72
N SER A 34 3.02 16.48 0.42
CA SER A 34 2.85 17.62 1.33
C SER A 34 2.11 17.25 2.62
N GLN A 35 1.30 16.18 2.59
CA GLN A 35 0.56 15.66 3.76
C GLN A 35 1.45 14.91 4.77
N GLY A 36 2.74 14.71 4.45
CA GLY A 36 3.74 14.16 5.35
C GLY A 36 4.10 12.70 5.09
N ARG A 37 4.67 12.05 6.11
CA ARG A 37 5.11 10.65 6.00
C ARG A 37 3.90 9.73 5.90
N GLY A 38 3.90 8.85 4.91
CA GLY A 38 2.80 7.89 4.70
C GLY A 38 1.93 8.16 3.47
N TYR A 39 2.32 9.10 2.61
CA TYR A 39 1.60 9.43 1.37
C TYR A 39 1.25 8.20 0.50
N GLN A 40 2.13 7.20 0.42
CA GLN A 40 1.86 5.94 -0.30
C GLN A 40 0.70 5.14 0.33
N THR A 41 0.60 5.15 1.67
CA THR A 41 -0.50 4.49 2.39
C THR A 41 -1.81 5.22 2.15
N GLN A 42 -1.79 6.56 2.12
CA GLN A 42 -2.96 7.38 1.81
C GLN A 42 -3.44 7.14 0.37
N ILE A 43 -2.53 7.11 -0.61
CA ILE A 43 -2.86 6.77 -2.00
C ILE A 43 -3.54 5.40 -2.06
N ASN A 44 -2.96 4.39 -1.40
CA ASN A 44 -3.54 3.05 -1.38
C ASN A 44 -4.91 3.01 -0.68
N GLN A 45 -5.12 3.79 0.38
CA GLN A 45 -6.41 3.90 1.06
C GLN A 45 -7.47 4.55 0.15
N LEU A 46 -7.10 5.62 -0.57
CA LEU A 46 -8.00 6.28 -1.52
C LEU A 46 -8.43 5.31 -2.64
N LEU A 47 -7.47 4.61 -3.24
CA LEU A 47 -7.76 3.61 -4.28
C LEU A 47 -8.67 2.49 -3.75
N ARG A 48 -8.46 2.07 -2.50
CA ARG A 48 -9.30 1.06 -1.85
C ARG A 48 -10.73 1.56 -1.62
N ALA A 49 -10.88 2.78 -1.10
CA ALA A 49 -12.20 3.38 -0.86
C ALA A 49 -12.95 3.60 -2.18
N TYR A 50 -12.26 4.03 -3.23
CA TYR A 50 -12.84 4.17 -4.57
C TYR A 50 -13.33 2.82 -5.10
N MET A 51 -12.51 1.77 -4.99
CA MET A 51 -12.89 0.40 -5.37
C MET A 51 -14.13 -0.08 -4.62
N GLU A 52 -14.19 0.12 -3.30
CA GLU A 52 -15.34 -0.29 -2.48
C GLU A 52 -16.62 0.50 -2.78
N ALA A 53 -16.50 1.77 -3.15
CA ALA A 53 -17.65 2.60 -3.52
C ALA A 53 -18.22 2.33 -4.92
N HIS A 54 -17.42 1.76 -5.83
CA HIS A 54 -17.80 1.45 -7.21
C HIS A 54 -17.99 -0.06 -7.46
N GLN A 55 -18.05 -0.83 -6.38
CA GLN A 55 -18.31 -2.27 -6.40
C GLN A 55 -19.79 -2.54 -6.12
#